data_AF-A0A6A5VD30-F1
#
_entry.id   AF-A0A6A5VD30-F1
#
_cell.length_a   1.000
_cell.length_b   1.000
_cell.length_c   1.000
_cell.angle_alpha   90.00
_cell.angle_beta   90.00
_cell.angle_gamma   90.00
#
_symmetry.space_group_name_H-M   'P 1'
#
loop_
_entity.id
_entity.type
_entity.pdbx_description
1 polymer ?
#
loop_
_entity_poly.entity_id
_entity_poly.type
_entity_poly.pdbx_seq_one_letter_code
_entity_poly.pdbx_strand_id
1 'polypeptide(L)'
;TVNNLGNLYVDQGKLAEAEAMYSRALRGYEEALDPELLLSYLPALNTKFNFGDLLSRTGREDTARTMYTQALVGYTAIQGPSSKSCEQLRDRLKTL
;
A
#
# COMPACT_ATOMS: atom_id res chain seq x y z
N THR A 1 2.05 -13.37 -5.86
CA THR A 1 2.44 -12.94 -4.50
C THR A 1 1.18 -12.72 -3.66
N VAL A 2 1.29 -12.63 -2.33
CA VAL A 2 0.11 -12.41 -1.45
C VAL A 2 -0.58 -11.07 -1.77
N ASN A 3 0.18 -10.01 -2.10
CA ASN A 3 -0.37 -8.75 -2.62
C ASN A 3 -1.28 -8.94 -3.85
N ASN A 4 -0.83 -9.73 -4.84
CA ASN A 4 -1.60 -9.93 -6.07
C ASN A 4 -2.90 -10.70 -5.81
N LEU A 5 -2.92 -11.53 -4.76
CA LEU A 5 -4.12 -12.19 -4.26
C LEU A 5 -5.10 -11.18 -3.66
N GLY A 6 -4.59 -10.16 -2.96
CA GLY A 6 -5.37 -8.99 -2.54
C GLY A 6 -6.03 -8.28 -3.72
N ASN A 7 -5.25 -7.92 -4.74
CA ASN A 7 -5.78 -7.28 -5.96
C ASN A 7 -6.88 -8.13 -6.62
N LEU A 8 -6.64 -9.43 -6.77
CA LEU A 8 -7.62 -10.35 -7.36
C LEU A 8 -8.94 -10.37 -6.56
N TYR A 9 -8.89 -10.34 -5.24
CA TYR A 9 -10.10 -10.28 -4.42
C TYR A 9 -10.78 -8.92 -4.49
N VAL A 10 -10.02 -7.83 -4.60
CA VAL A 10 -10.58 -6.49 -4.88
C VAL A 10 -11.38 -6.50 -6.17
N ASP A 11 -10.83 -7.08 -7.25
CA ASP A 11 -11.49 -7.17 -8.56
C ASP A 11 -12.76 -8.03 -8.52
N GLN A 12 -12.83 -9.00 -7.59
CA GLN A 12 -14.02 -9.83 -7.35
C GLN A 12 -15.03 -9.18 -6.39
N GLY A 13 -14.75 -7.98 -5.84
CA GLY A 13 -15.58 -7.34 -4.81
C GLY A 13 -15.49 -7.98 -3.42
N LYS A 14 -14.55 -8.91 -3.22
CA LYS A 14 -14.31 -9.63 -1.95
C LYS A 14 -13.38 -8.82 -1.05
N LEU A 15 -13.91 -7.73 -0.51
CA LEU A 15 -13.10 -6.72 0.18
C LEU A 15 -12.47 -7.22 1.48
N ALA A 16 -13.16 -8.09 2.23
CA ALA A 16 -12.64 -8.66 3.47
C ALA A 16 -11.47 -9.62 3.21
N GLU A 17 -11.57 -10.46 2.19
CA GLU A 17 -10.50 -11.35 1.77
C GLU A 17 -9.30 -10.57 1.21
N ALA A 18 -9.56 -9.48 0.48
CA ALA A 18 -8.50 -8.59 0.02
C ALA A 18 -7.73 -7.96 1.19
N GLU A 19 -8.44 -7.45 2.19
CA GLU A 19 -7.84 -6.89 3.40
C GLU A 19 -6.98 -7.92 4.15
N ALA A 20 -7.48 -9.16 4.28
CA ALA A 20 -6.73 -10.25 4.90
C ALA A 20 -5.42 -10.55 4.12
N MET A 21 -5.44 -10.47 2.80
CA MET A 21 -4.25 -10.70 1.97
C MET A 21 -3.23 -9.56 2.11
N TYR A 22 -3.65 -8.30 2.00
CA TYR A 22 -2.72 -7.18 2.19
C TYR A 22 -2.11 -7.16 3.59
N SER A 23 -2.92 -7.39 4.63
CA SER A 23 -2.44 -7.46 6.02
C SER A 23 -1.42 -8.59 6.21
N ARG A 24 -1.70 -9.78 5.65
CA ARG A 24 -0.77 -10.92 5.69
C ARG A 24 0.54 -10.60 4.96
N ALA A 25 0.48 -9.93 3.81
CA ALA A 25 1.66 -9.55 3.05
C ALA A 25 2.54 -8.57 3.83
N LEU A 26 1.97 -7.52 4.41
CA LEU A 26 2.71 -6.55 5.21
C LEU A 26 3.35 -7.18 6.44
N ARG A 27 2.60 -7.99 7.20
CA ARG A 27 3.14 -8.70 8.36
C ARG A 27 4.33 -9.59 7.98
N GLY A 28 4.22 -10.33 6.87
CA GLY A 28 5.33 -11.16 6.40
C GLY A 28 6.58 -10.36 6.03
N TYR A 29 6.44 -9.12 5.54
CA TYR A 29 7.59 -8.24 5.30
C TYR A 29 8.15 -7.66 6.60
N GLU A 30 7.31 -7.28 7.56
CA GLU A 30 7.71 -6.78 8.87
C GLU A 30 8.46 -7.84 9.71
N GLU A 31 8.07 -9.11 9.58
CA GLU A 31 8.74 -10.23 10.24
C GLU A 31 10.09 -10.59 9.59
N ALA A 32 10.24 -10.33 8.29
CA ALA A 32 11.40 -10.79 7.50
C ALA A 32 12.47 -9.72 7.26
N LEU A 33 12.13 -8.44 7.39
CA LEU A 33 13.00 -7.33 7.01
C LEU A 33 13.22 -6.38 8.18
N ASP A 34 14.45 -5.87 8.29
CA ASP A 34 14.74 -4.76 9.18
C ASP A 34 13.90 -3.52 8.80
N PRO A 35 13.50 -2.68 9.79
CA PRO A 35 12.63 -1.53 9.53
C PRO A 35 13.15 -0.56 8.46
N GLU A 36 14.46 -0.36 8.39
CA GLU A 36 15.10 0.51 7.39
C GLU A 36 14.92 -0.04 5.96
N LEU A 37 15.08 -1.36 5.80
CA LEU A 37 14.88 -2.02 4.52
C LEU A 37 13.39 -2.05 4.14
N LEU A 38 12.50 -2.27 5.12
CA LEU A 38 11.05 -2.27 4.89
C LEU A 38 10.55 -0.93 4.31
N LEU A 39 11.13 0.20 4.72
CA LEU A 39 10.77 1.53 4.22
C LEU A 39 11.11 1.74 2.74
N SER A 40 12.05 0.96 2.20
CA SER A 40 12.50 1.05 0.80
C SER A 40 12.22 -0.23 -0.01
N TYR A 41 11.48 -1.18 0.54
CA TYR A 41 11.19 -2.45 -0.13
C TYR A 41 9.95 -2.34 -1.04
N LEU A 42 10.17 -2.27 -2.35
CA LEU A 42 9.11 -2.05 -3.35
C LEU A 42 7.88 -2.96 -3.20
N PRO A 43 7.99 -4.28 -2.94
CA PRO A 43 6.80 -5.12 -2.71
C PRO A 43 5.96 -4.70 -1.50
N ALA A 44 6.58 -4.22 -0.42
CA ALA A 44 5.86 -3.67 0.72
C ALA A 44 5.17 -2.35 0.37
N LEU A 45 5.86 -1.46 -0.38
CA LEU A 45 5.29 -0.18 -0.82
C LEU A 45 4.10 -0.36 -1.77
N ASN A 46 4.20 -1.28 -2.74
CA ASN A 46 3.08 -1.67 -3.61
C ASN A 46 1.89 -2.17 -2.77
N THR A 47 2.16 -2.99 -1.75
CA THR A 47 1.12 -3.53 -0.86
C THR A 47 0.45 -2.42 -0.07
N LYS A 48 1.22 -1.48 0.50
CA LYS A 48 0.68 -0.32 1.22
C LYS A 48 -0.18 0.55 0.31
N PHE A 49 0.26 0.81 -0.92
CA PHE A 49 -0.54 1.57 -1.88
C PHE A 49 -1.88 0.85 -2.16
N ASN A 50 -1.86 -0.40 -2.59
CA ASN A 50 -3.09 -1.14 -2.91
C ASN A 50 -4.02 -1.29 -1.70
N PHE A 51 -3.45 -1.45 -0.50
CA PHE A 51 -4.23 -1.51 0.73
C PHE A 51 -4.85 -0.15 1.07
N GLY A 52 -4.13 0.95 0.86
CA GLY A 52 -4.68 2.31 0.96
C GLY A 52 -5.90 2.51 0.04
N ASP A 53 -5.82 2.05 -1.20
CA ASP A 53 -6.93 2.12 -2.17
C ASP A 53 -8.16 1.34 -1.66
N LEU A 54 -7.95 0.15 -1.07
CA LEU A 54 -9.03 -0.63 -0.43
C LEU A 54 -9.62 0.11 0.77
N LEU A 55 -8.77 0.62 1.67
CA LEU A 55 -9.19 1.31 2.90
C LEU A 55 -10.01 2.56 2.59
N SER A 56 -9.57 3.35 1.61
CA SER A 56 -10.30 4.52 1.09
C SER A 56 -11.70 4.12 0.60
N ARG A 57 -11.81 3.04 -0.19
CA ARG A 57 -13.10 2.52 -0.66
C ARG A 57 -14.03 2.05 0.46
N THR A 58 -13.47 1.66 1.61
CA THR A 58 -14.24 1.22 2.79
C THR A 58 -14.51 2.34 3.80
N GLY A 59 -14.18 3.60 3.46
CA GLY A 59 -14.39 4.77 4.35
C GLY A 59 -13.39 4.87 5.50
N ARG A 60 -12.28 4.14 5.47
CA ARG A 60 -11.23 4.14 6.50
C ARG A 60 -10.11 5.11 6.14
N GLU A 61 -10.48 6.38 5.98
CA GLU A 61 -9.63 7.44 5.42
C GLU A 61 -8.35 7.67 6.23
N ASP A 62 -8.40 7.67 7.56
CA ASP A 62 -7.22 7.85 8.40
C ASP A 62 -6.18 6.75 8.17
N THR A 63 -6.62 5.49 8.12
CA THR A 63 -5.73 4.36 7.85
C THR A 63 -5.22 4.38 6.41
N ALA A 64 -6.06 4.77 5.45
CA ALA A 64 -5.65 4.95 4.05
C ALA A 64 -4.57 6.02 3.92
N ARG A 65 -4.73 7.16 4.60
CA ARG A 65 -3.76 8.26 4.64
C ARG A 65 -2.40 7.80 5.16
N THR A 66 -2.38 6.99 6.23
CA THR A 66 -1.15 6.39 6.74
C THR A 66 -0.48 5.51 5.69
N MET A 67 -1.23 4.60 5.06
CA MET A 67 -0.70 3.68 4.05
C MET A 67 -0.10 4.43 2.84
N TYR A 68 -0.83 5.42 2.32
CA TYR A 68 -0.34 6.23 1.20
C TYR A 68 0.89 7.06 1.56
N THR A 69 0.92 7.65 2.76
CA THR A 69 2.07 8.47 3.20
C THR A 69 3.32 7.60 3.31
N GLN A 70 3.22 6.42 3.91
CA GLN A 70 4.33 5.49 4.02
C GLN A 70 4.81 5.01 2.64
N ALA A 71 3.88 4.68 1.74
CA ALA A 71 4.21 4.32 0.36
C ALA A 71 4.93 5.48 -0.36
N LEU A 72 4.45 6.71 -0.20
CA LEU A 72 4.99 7.91 -0.85
C LEU A 72 6.42 8.19 -0.42
N VAL A 73 6.71 8.08 0.88
CA VAL A 73 8.08 8.21 1.42
C VAL A 73 9.01 7.20 0.74
N GLY A 74 8.62 5.93 0.70
CA GLY A 74 9.44 4.88 0.10
C GLY A 74 9.66 5.06 -1.41
N TYR A 75 8.60 5.33 -2.19
CA TYR A 75 8.75 5.57 -3.62
C TYR A 75 9.58 6.82 -3.92
N THR A 76 9.46 7.86 -3.10
CA THR A 76 10.28 9.07 -3.25
C THR A 76 11.75 8.75 -3.07
N ALA A 77 12.11 7.92 -2.08
CA ALA A 77 13.50 7.53 -1.84
C ALA A 77 14.08 6.66 -2.96
N ILE A 78 13.29 5.76 -3.55
CA ILE A 78 13.78 4.77 -4.53
C ILE A 78 13.72 5.30 -5.96
N GLN A 79 12.63 5.99 -6.32
CA GLN A 79 12.29 6.35 -7.70
C GLN A 79 12.24 7.86 -7.92
N GLY A 80 12.41 8.65 -6.87
CA GLY A 80 12.35 10.10 -6.90
C GLY A 80 10.94 10.67 -6.72
N PRO A 81 10.83 11.96 -6.35
CA PRO A 81 9.57 12.61 -6.03
C PRO A 81 8.65 12.79 -7.24
N SER A 82 9.17 12.72 -8.46
CA SER A 82 8.41 12.88 -9.71
C SER A 82 8.06 11.54 -10.38
N SER A 83 8.23 10.42 -9.67
CA SER A 83 7.78 9.13 -10.20
C SER A 83 6.26 9.09 -10.29
N LYS A 84 5.74 8.36 -11.29
CA LYS A 84 4.29 8.19 -11.50
C LYS A 84 3.58 7.69 -10.23
N SER A 85 4.21 6.79 -9.47
CA SER A 85 3.68 6.29 -8.20
C SER A 85 3.55 7.41 -7.15
N CYS A 86 4.54 8.29 -7.04
CA CYS A 86 4.49 9.45 -6.14
C CYS A 86 3.39 10.43 -6.53
N GLU A 87 3.22 10.71 -7.82
CA GLU A 87 2.14 11.58 -8.32
C GLU A 87 0.77 11.00 -7.98
N GLN A 88 0.54 9.72 -8.29
CA GLN A 88 -0.71 9.03 -7.96
C GLN A 88 -1.02 9.06 -6.47
N LEU A 89 -0.03 8.75 -5.62
CA LEU A 89 -0.20 8.77 -4.16
C LEU A 89 -0.54 10.17 -3.64
N ARG A 90 0.06 11.22 -4.20
CA ARG A 90 -0.30 12.61 -3.85
C ARG A 90 -1.72 12.94 -4.26
N ASP A 91 -2.17 12.50 -5.42
CA ASP A 91 -3.54 12.73 -5.88
C ASP A 91 -4.56 11.96 -5.03
N ARG A 92 -4.25 10.71 -4.63
CA ARG A 92 -5.04 9.98 -3.63
C ARG A 92 -5.13 10.74 -2.31
N LEU A 93 -4.00 11.23 -1.78
CA LEU A 93 -3.94 11.97 -0.52
C LEU A 93 -4.74 13.29 -0.53
N LYS A 94 -4.87 13.94 -1.70
CA LYS A 94 -5.70 15.15 -1.88
C LYS A 94 -7.19 14.86 -1.99
N THR A 95 -7.55 13.66 -2.42
CA THR A 95 -8.95 13.23 -2.67
C THR A 95 -9.54 12.41 -1.52
N LEU A 96 -8.71 12.04 -0.53
CA LEU A 96 -9.11 11.51 0.77
C LEU A 96 -9.79 12.55 1.63
#